data_AF-A0A2W7N3A4-F1
#
_entry.id   AF-A0A2W7N3A4-F1
#
_cell.length_a   1.000
_cell.length_b   1.000
_cell.length_c   1.000
_cell.angle_alpha   90.00
_cell.angle_beta   90.00
_cell.angle_gamma   90.00
#
_symmetry.space_group_name_H-M   'P 1'
#
loop_
_entity.id
_entity.type
_entity.pdbx_description
1 polymer ?
#
loop_
_entity_poly.entity_id
_entity_poly.type
_entity_poly.pdbx_seq_one_letter_code
_entity_poly.pdbx_strand_id
1 'polypeptide(L)'
;MRSLEQLNIERTQHQAELEELNGQIAQYEEHLIDPNYPETPAGNELQIRLRELRSKVGTVEHKVSMIDRDIAWWNRKTKSSELMAEYKETMNNWAADKADLEGKRKVLSARLAETKSQSEKMVADARQAEEEAARAYAQAVAWSDVDGEKKAADGAQKAAKALNSAMENQRRQGLMIAAMVQEIETIDTHIEEAAEEILKAERFAVVVALERLEEQWDASLKELLDLGARLYAAKRYMGREGMAFHRFHVSSQLESHTHWSDSDLAVMSYQYSIAQVIDVPALD
;
A
#
# COMPACT_ATOMS: atom_id res chain seq x y z
N MET A 1 13.73 21.16 15.01
CA MET A 1 14.18 19.98 14.25
C MET A 1 15.61 20.24 13.82
N ARG A 2 16.49 19.23 13.88
CA ARG A 2 17.92 19.36 13.49
C ARG A 2 18.05 19.53 11.97
N SER A 3 19.10 20.22 11.53
CA SER A 3 19.39 20.35 10.09
C SER A 3 19.86 19.01 9.51
N LEU A 4 19.67 18.81 8.19
CA LEU A 4 20.15 17.61 7.50
C LEU A 4 21.66 17.40 7.68
N GLU A 5 22.45 18.47 7.68
CA GLU A 5 23.89 18.42 7.91
C GLU A 5 24.22 17.93 9.33
N GLN A 6 23.53 18.47 10.35
CA GLN A 6 23.69 18.01 11.73
C GLN A 6 23.33 16.53 11.89
N LEU A 7 22.21 16.10 11.30
CA LEU A 7 21.77 14.71 11.35
C LEU A 7 22.80 13.76 10.71
N ASN A 8 23.38 14.13 9.57
CA ASN A 8 24.42 13.32 8.93
C ASN A 8 25.69 13.23 9.78
N ILE A 9 26.12 14.33 10.40
CA ILE A 9 27.29 14.33 11.29
C ILE A 9 27.04 13.41 12.49
N GLU A 10 25.90 13.56 13.17
CA GLU A 10 25.55 12.72 14.32
C GLU A 10 25.40 11.25 13.95
N ARG A 11 24.83 10.95 12.78
CA ARG A 11 24.74 9.58 12.25
C ARG A 11 26.13 8.95 12.11
N THR A 12 27.07 9.66 11.49
CA THR A 12 28.44 9.16 11.31
C THR A 12 29.14 8.96 12.64
N GLN A 13 28.93 9.85 13.62
CA GLN A 13 29.47 9.68 14.97
C GLN A 13 28.94 8.41 15.65
N HIS A 14 27.62 8.18 15.62
CA HIS A 14 27.04 6.97 16.20
C HIS A 14 27.40 5.70 15.45
N GLN A 15 27.65 5.77 14.13
CA GLN A 15 28.17 4.64 13.37
C GLN A 15 29.59 4.28 13.79
N ALA A 16 30.47 5.27 13.96
CA ALA A 16 31.82 5.05 14.47
C ALA A 16 31.78 4.47 15.90
N GLU A 17 30.87 4.95 16.75
CA GLU A 17 30.64 4.40 18.09
C GLU A 17 30.19 2.93 18.04
N LEU A 18 29.29 2.56 17.11
CA LEU A 18 28.89 1.17 16.90
C LEU A 18 30.04 0.28 16.45
N GLU A 19 30.87 0.75 15.51
CA GLU A 19 32.06 0.02 15.07
C GLU A 19 33.02 -0.22 16.22
N GLU A 20 33.25 0.79 17.08
CA GLU A 20 34.09 0.67 18.27
C GLU A 20 33.51 -0.34 19.27
N LEU A 21 32.23 -0.22 19.61
CA LEU A 21 31.55 -1.13 20.55
C LEU A 21 31.54 -2.57 20.05
N ASN A 22 31.28 -2.79 18.76
CA ASN A 22 31.32 -4.12 18.16
C ASN A 22 32.74 -4.69 18.12
N GLY A 23 33.75 -3.84 17.89
CA GLY A 23 35.16 -4.23 18.02
C GLY A 23 35.52 -4.70 19.43
N GLN A 24 35.06 -3.99 20.46
CA GLN A 24 35.25 -4.39 21.87
C GLN A 24 34.53 -5.69 22.22
N ILE A 25 33.29 -5.87 21.73
CA ILE A 25 32.53 -7.11 21.91
C ILE A 25 33.28 -8.29 21.28
N ALA A 26 33.76 -8.15 20.05
CA ALA A 26 34.51 -9.21 19.37
C ALA A 26 35.77 -9.63 20.14
N GLN A 27 36.51 -8.65 20.69
CA GLN A 27 37.68 -8.93 21.54
C GLN A 27 37.30 -9.70 22.81
N TYR A 28 36.19 -9.32 23.48
CA TYR A 28 35.74 -10.01 24.68
C TYR A 28 35.18 -11.41 24.39
N GLU A 29 34.52 -11.60 23.24
CA GLU A 29 34.06 -12.91 22.78
C GLU A 29 35.23 -13.86 22.49
N GLU A 30 36.34 -13.34 21.94
CA GLU A 30 37.55 -14.13 21.70
C GLU A 30 38.15 -14.68 23.01
N HIS A 31 38.14 -13.89 24.08
CA HIS A 31 38.57 -14.33 25.41
C HIS A 31 37.64 -15.39 26.04
N LEU A 32 36.37 -15.46 25.63
CA LEU A 32 35.38 -16.43 26.13
C LEU A 32 35.33 -17.73 25.32
N ILE A 33 36.20 -17.91 24.32
CA ILE A 33 36.28 -19.14 23.52
C ILE A 33 36.72 -20.35 24.37
N ASP A 34 37.54 -20.15 25.40
CA ASP A 34 37.93 -21.20 26.34
C ASP A 34 36.71 -21.65 27.17
N PRO A 35 36.25 -22.91 27.08
CA PRO A 35 35.06 -23.39 27.79
C PRO A 35 35.11 -23.26 29.31
N ASN A 36 36.32 -23.23 29.92
CA ASN A 36 36.49 -23.18 31.36
C ASN A 36 36.68 -21.76 31.91
N TYR A 37 37.02 -20.79 31.04
CA TYR A 37 37.25 -19.40 31.42
C TYR A 37 35.98 -18.66 31.90
N PRO A 38 34.80 -18.85 31.27
CA PRO A 38 33.52 -18.30 31.72
C PRO A 38 33.17 -18.58 33.18
N GLU A 39 33.55 -19.74 33.72
CA GLU A 39 33.21 -20.14 35.10
C GLU A 39 34.10 -19.48 36.16
N THR A 40 35.17 -18.78 35.75
CA THR A 40 36.03 -18.04 36.66
C THR A 40 35.40 -16.71 37.09
N PRO A 41 35.79 -16.12 38.24
CA PRO A 41 35.35 -14.78 38.62
C PRO A 41 35.65 -13.71 37.55
N ALA A 42 36.78 -13.83 36.86
CA ALA A 42 37.17 -12.94 35.76
C ALA A 42 36.29 -13.14 34.51
N GLY A 43 35.94 -14.39 34.17
CA GLY A 43 35.01 -14.70 33.07
C GLY A 43 33.60 -14.18 33.33
N ASN A 44 33.09 -14.35 34.56
CA ASN A 44 31.80 -13.78 34.98
C ASN A 44 31.78 -12.25 34.88
N GLU A 45 32.84 -11.56 35.30
CA GLU A 45 32.95 -10.11 35.17
C GLU A 45 32.97 -9.67 33.69
N LEU A 46 33.70 -10.39 32.84
CA LEU A 46 33.73 -10.14 31.40
C LEU A 46 32.35 -10.31 30.75
N GLN A 47 31.58 -11.33 31.15
CA GLN A 47 30.20 -11.53 30.67
C GLN A 47 29.27 -10.39 31.08
N ILE A 48 29.40 -9.86 32.30
CA ILE A 48 28.64 -8.67 32.75
C ILE A 48 28.97 -7.48 31.85
N ARG A 49 30.26 -7.19 31.63
CA ARG A 49 30.70 -6.10 30.74
C ARG A 49 30.21 -6.29 29.31
N LEU A 50 30.23 -7.51 28.79
CA LEU A 50 29.75 -7.84 27.45
C LEU A 50 28.24 -7.60 27.32
N ARG A 51 27.45 -7.93 28.36
CA ARG A 51 26.02 -7.60 28.41
C ARG A 51 25.78 -6.09 28.41
N GLU A 52 26.57 -5.34 29.16
CA GLU A 52 26.50 -3.87 29.18
C GLU A 52 26.84 -3.26 27.81
N LEU A 53 27.90 -3.74 27.15
CA LEU A 53 28.28 -3.32 25.81
C LEU A 53 27.18 -3.62 24.78
N ARG A 54 26.60 -4.82 24.80
CA ARG A 54 25.46 -5.17 23.92
C ARG A 54 24.24 -4.28 24.18
N SER A 55 23.97 -3.93 25.43
CA SER A 55 22.90 -2.98 25.76
C SER A 55 23.18 -1.57 25.21
N LYS A 56 24.44 -1.12 25.24
CA LYS A 56 24.85 0.15 24.64
C LYS A 56 24.70 0.11 23.12
N VAL A 57 25.13 -0.97 22.47
CA VAL A 57 24.93 -1.19 21.02
C VAL A 57 23.46 -1.02 20.66
N GLY A 58 22.54 -1.72 21.33
CA GLY A 58 21.10 -1.57 21.05
C GLY A 58 20.57 -0.14 21.26
N THR A 59 21.14 0.60 22.22
CA THR A 59 20.79 2.01 22.44
C THR A 59 21.27 2.90 21.29
N VAL A 60 22.51 2.69 20.82
CA VAL A 60 23.10 3.48 19.73
C VAL A 60 22.43 3.13 18.40
N GLU A 61 22.14 1.85 18.13
CA GLU A 61 21.35 1.41 16.97
C GLU A 61 19.97 2.09 16.92
N HIS A 62 19.29 2.18 18.06
CA HIS A 62 18.02 2.90 18.15
C HIS A 62 18.17 4.38 17.78
N LYS A 63 19.22 5.06 18.28
CA LYS A 63 19.51 6.47 17.91
C LYS A 63 19.79 6.61 16.41
N VAL A 64 20.59 5.72 15.82
CA VAL A 64 20.86 5.72 14.38
C VAL A 64 19.56 5.54 13.60
N SER A 65 18.70 4.61 14.00
CA SER A 65 17.40 4.39 13.35
C SER A 65 16.49 5.63 13.42
N MET A 66 16.49 6.36 14.53
CA MET A 66 15.75 7.62 14.65
C MET A 66 16.33 8.70 13.73
N ILE A 67 17.65 8.84 13.66
CA ILE A 67 18.30 9.79 12.75
C ILE A 67 18.04 9.44 11.28
N ASP A 68 18.07 8.15 10.93
CA ASP A 68 17.74 7.68 9.57
C ASP A 68 16.32 8.05 9.16
N ARG A 69 15.36 7.98 10.09
CA ARG A 69 13.97 8.43 9.85
C ARG A 69 13.91 9.93 9.58
N ASP A 70 14.59 10.74 10.39
CA ASP A 70 14.65 12.19 10.22
C ASP A 70 15.29 12.58 8.87
N ILE A 71 16.37 11.90 8.47
CA ILE A 71 17.03 12.09 7.17
C ILE A 71 16.09 11.68 6.03
N ALA A 72 15.40 10.55 6.15
CA ALA A 72 14.45 10.09 5.14
C ALA A 72 13.29 11.08 4.97
N TRP A 73 12.79 11.65 6.06
CA TRP A 73 11.80 12.73 6.04
C TRP A 73 12.33 13.96 5.29
N TRP A 74 13.54 14.44 5.59
CA TRP A 74 14.16 15.58 4.89
C TRP A 74 14.29 15.36 3.38
N ASN A 75 14.68 14.15 2.99
CA ASN A 75 14.79 13.78 1.58
C ASN A 75 13.43 13.79 0.88
N ARG A 76 12.39 13.21 1.52
CA ARG A 76 11.02 13.22 0.99
C ARG A 76 10.46 14.64 0.91
N LYS A 77 10.67 15.45 1.93
CA LYS A 77 10.28 16.87 1.95
C LYS A 77 10.85 17.61 0.73
N THR A 78 12.15 17.49 0.51
CA THR A 78 12.84 18.21 -0.57
C THR A 78 12.31 17.80 -1.94
N LYS A 79 11.96 16.52 -2.11
CA LYS A 79 11.45 15.95 -3.36
C LYS A 79 9.93 15.82 -3.39
N SER A 80 9.23 16.46 -2.46
CA SER A 80 7.83 16.13 -2.17
C SER A 80 6.93 16.35 -3.38
N SER A 81 7.18 17.40 -4.17
CA SER A 81 6.40 17.71 -5.39
C SER A 81 6.60 16.67 -6.48
N GLU A 82 7.85 16.24 -6.68
CA GLU A 82 8.23 15.23 -7.66
C GLU A 82 7.64 13.87 -7.26
N LEU A 83 7.83 13.46 -6.02
CA LEU A 83 7.27 12.20 -5.47
C LEU A 83 5.75 12.16 -5.59
N MET A 84 5.06 13.25 -5.24
CA MET A 84 3.60 13.32 -5.37
C MET A 84 3.14 13.21 -6.83
N ALA A 85 3.89 13.78 -7.77
CA ALA A 85 3.58 13.65 -9.20
C ALA A 85 3.80 12.21 -9.68
N GLU A 86 4.93 11.60 -9.31
CA GLU A 86 5.27 10.21 -9.62
C GLU A 86 4.23 9.22 -9.08
N TYR A 87 3.79 9.37 -7.82
CA TYR A 87 2.75 8.50 -7.27
C TYR A 87 1.41 8.68 -7.99
N LYS A 88 1.03 9.91 -8.37
CA LYS A 88 -0.19 10.15 -9.14
C LYS A 88 -0.12 9.53 -10.53
N GLU A 89 1.01 9.66 -11.21
CA GLU A 89 1.25 9.03 -12.50
C GLU A 89 1.18 7.50 -12.38
N THR A 90 1.85 6.93 -11.38
CA THR A 90 1.84 5.49 -11.09
C THR A 90 0.41 4.99 -10.85
N MET A 91 -0.36 5.66 -9.99
CA MET A 91 -1.77 5.31 -9.75
C MET A 91 -2.60 5.38 -11.03
N ASN A 92 -2.42 6.42 -11.85
CA ASN A 92 -3.17 6.57 -13.10
C ASN A 92 -2.85 5.48 -14.11
N ASN A 93 -1.56 5.11 -14.25
CA ASN A 93 -1.12 4.07 -15.18
C ASN A 93 -1.70 2.72 -14.76
N TRP A 94 -1.53 2.32 -13.49
CA TRP A 94 -2.11 1.07 -12.99
C TRP A 94 -3.63 1.05 -13.03
N ALA A 95 -4.30 2.19 -12.79
CA ALA A 95 -5.75 2.27 -12.91
C ALA A 95 -6.23 2.08 -14.36
N ALA A 96 -5.49 2.64 -15.32
CA ALA A 96 -5.77 2.44 -16.74
C ALA A 96 -5.55 0.97 -17.15
N ASP A 97 -4.43 0.38 -16.75
CA ASP A 97 -4.10 -1.02 -17.03
C ASP A 97 -5.15 -1.97 -16.41
N LYS A 98 -5.53 -1.73 -15.15
CA LYS A 98 -6.60 -2.48 -14.49
C LYS A 98 -7.92 -2.39 -15.24
N ALA A 99 -8.33 -1.20 -15.68
CA ALA A 99 -9.57 -1.01 -16.43
C ALA A 99 -9.54 -1.73 -17.79
N ASP A 100 -8.39 -1.74 -18.48
CA ASP A 100 -8.21 -2.50 -19.71
C ASP A 100 -8.29 -4.02 -19.47
N LEU A 101 -7.65 -4.52 -18.41
CA LEU A 101 -7.72 -5.93 -18.00
C LEU A 101 -9.16 -6.36 -17.66
N GLU A 102 -9.90 -5.54 -16.89
CA GLU A 102 -11.32 -5.80 -16.59
C GLU A 102 -12.17 -5.82 -17.87
N GLY A 103 -11.86 -4.95 -18.83
CA GLY A 103 -12.47 -4.94 -20.16
C GLY A 103 -12.21 -6.25 -20.92
N LYS A 104 -10.95 -6.68 -21.00
CA LYS A 104 -10.54 -7.95 -21.63
C LYS A 104 -11.20 -9.15 -20.96
N ARG A 105 -11.20 -9.20 -19.63
CA ARG A 105 -11.85 -10.23 -18.82
C ARG A 105 -13.33 -10.37 -19.16
N LYS A 106 -14.04 -9.25 -19.27
CA LYS A 106 -15.47 -9.21 -19.59
C LYS A 106 -15.75 -9.77 -20.99
N VAL A 107 -14.96 -9.37 -21.99
CA VAL A 107 -15.08 -9.89 -23.36
C VAL A 107 -14.83 -11.39 -23.39
N LEU A 108 -13.76 -11.85 -22.73
CA LEU A 108 -13.39 -13.26 -22.69
C LEU A 108 -14.44 -14.11 -21.96
N SER A 109 -14.98 -13.61 -20.85
CA SER A 109 -16.06 -14.27 -20.10
C SER A 109 -17.34 -14.42 -20.93
N ALA A 110 -17.72 -13.37 -21.68
CA ALA A 110 -18.87 -13.44 -22.59
C ALA A 110 -18.64 -14.48 -23.68
N ARG A 111 -17.45 -14.50 -24.28
CA ARG A 111 -17.10 -15.47 -25.33
C ARG A 111 -17.06 -16.92 -24.81
N LEU A 112 -16.57 -17.11 -23.58
CA LEU A 112 -16.58 -18.39 -22.89
C LEU A 112 -18.00 -18.92 -22.71
N ALA A 113 -18.91 -18.08 -22.22
CA ALA A 113 -20.32 -18.44 -22.03
C ALA A 113 -21.00 -18.81 -23.36
N GLU A 114 -20.78 -18.01 -24.41
CA GLU A 114 -21.28 -18.28 -25.76
C GLU A 114 -20.76 -19.61 -26.31
N THR A 115 -19.45 -19.86 -26.19
CA THR A 115 -18.82 -21.09 -26.69
C THR A 115 -19.34 -22.33 -25.98
N LYS A 116 -19.53 -22.28 -24.65
CA LYS A 116 -20.14 -23.37 -23.87
C LYS A 116 -21.57 -23.66 -24.35
N SER A 117 -22.40 -22.62 -24.44
CA SER A 117 -23.79 -22.75 -24.87
C SER A 117 -23.91 -23.30 -26.30
N GLN A 118 -23.08 -22.81 -27.23
CA GLN A 118 -23.07 -23.30 -28.61
C GLN A 118 -22.67 -24.78 -28.68
N SER A 119 -21.67 -25.19 -27.88
CA SER A 119 -21.23 -26.58 -27.81
C SER A 119 -22.33 -27.53 -27.35
N GLU A 120 -22.98 -27.17 -26.24
CA GLU A 120 -24.07 -27.96 -25.65
C GLU A 120 -25.26 -28.05 -26.59
N LYS A 121 -25.65 -26.93 -27.22
CA LYS A 121 -26.75 -26.89 -28.16
C LYS A 121 -26.49 -27.78 -29.39
N MET A 122 -25.30 -27.73 -29.98
CA MET A 122 -24.98 -28.57 -31.14
C MET A 122 -25.10 -30.07 -30.84
N VAL A 123 -24.70 -30.50 -29.65
CA VAL A 123 -24.81 -31.91 -29.23
C VAL A 123 -26.26 -32.27 -28.92
N ALA A 124 -27.01 -31.39 -28.25
CA ALA A 124 -28.42 -31.59 -27.96
C ALA A 124 -29.26 -31.71 -29.24
N ASP A 125 -29.09 -30.79 -30.19
CA ASP A 125 -29.79 -30.79 -31.48
C ASP A 125 -29.48 -32.07 -32.28
N ALA A 126 -28.22 -32.53 -32.27
CA ALA A 126 -27.82 -33.75 -32.96
C ALA A 126 -28.39 -35.03 -32.32
N ARG A 127 -28.45 -35.09 -30.98
CA ARG A 127 -29.09 -36.20 -30.25
C ARG A 127 -30.59 -36.24 -30.50
N GLN A 128 -31.23 -35.07 -30.47
CA GLN A 128 -32.67 -34.98 -30.75
C GLN A 128 -32.99 -35.47 -32.16
N ALA A 129 -32.21 -35.09 -33.18
CA ALA A 129 -32.40 -35.57 -34.54
C ALA A 129 -32.25 -37.10 -34.66
N GLU A 130 -31.35 -37.71 -33.88
CA GLU A 130 -31.17 -39.17 -33.85
C GLU A 130 -32.38 -39.87 -33.19
N GLU A 131 -32.86 -39.34 -32.06
CA GLU A 131 -34.05 -39.85 -31.38
C GLU A 131 -35.31 -39.74 -32.26
N GLU A 132 -35.50 -38.62 -32.95
CA GLU A 132 -36.63 -38.41 -33.85
C GLU A 132 -36.62 -39.40 -35.02
N ALA A 133 -35.44 -39.64 -35.61
CA ALA A 133 -35.29 -40.63 -36.67
C ALA A 133 -35.55 -42.07 -36.19
N ALA A 134 -35.08 -42.42 -34.99
CA ALA A 134 -35.35 -43.73 -34.38
C ALA A 134 -36.85 -43.93 -34.09
N ARG A 135 -37.55 -42.89 -33.60
CA ARG A 135 -39.00 -42.92 -33.40
C ARG A 135 -39.76 -43.06 -34.72
N ALA A 136 -39.36 -42.32 -35.76
CA ALA A 136 -39.96 -42.44 -37.08
C ALA A 136 -39.79 -43.84 -37.67
N TYR A 137 -38.62 -44.46 -37.47
CA TYR A 137 -38.37 -45.84 -37.89
C TYR A 137 -39.30 -46.82 -37.16
N ALA A 138 -39.37 -46.74 -35.82
CA ALA A 138 -40.26 -47.59 -35.03
C ALA A 138 -41.74 -47.45 -35.43
N GLN A 139 -42.18 -46.23 -35.77
CA GLN A 139 -43.52 -45.98 -36.29
C GLN A 139 -43.73 -46.63 -37.66
N ALA A 140 -42.83 -46.42 -38.62
CA ALA A 140 -42.92 -47.03 -39.94
C ALA A 140 -42.99 -48.57 -39.88
N VAL A 141 -42.17 -49.20 -39.03
CA VAL A 141 -42.23 -50.64 -38.76
C VAL A 141 -43.60 -51.06 -38.21
N ALA A 142 -44.16 -50.32 -37.26
CA ALA A 142 -45.46 -50.64 -36.67
C ALA A 142 -46.61 -50.57 -37.69
N TRP A 143 -46.50 -49.72 -38.71
CA TRP A 143 -47.49 -49.57 -39.79
C TRP A 143 -47.14 -50.36 -41.07
N SER A 144 -46.04 -51.13 -41.07
CA SER A 144 -45.53 -51.85 -42.25
C SER A 144 -45.27 -50.95 -43.47
N ASP A 145 -44.89 -49.69 -43.23
CA ASP A 145 -44.53 -48.71 -44.26
C ASP A 145 -43.06 -48.85 -44.64
N VAL A 146 -42.76 -49.71 -45.61
CA VAL A 146 -41.40 -50.03 -46.05
C VAL A 146 -40.64 -48.81 -46.60
N ASP A 147 -41.34 -47.88 -47.26
CA ASP A 147 -40.71 -46.65 -47.76
C ASP A 147 -40.39 -45.69 -46.60
N GLY A 148 -41.28 -45.62 -45.61
CA GLY A 148 -41.05 -44.92 -44.34
C GLY A 148 -39.87 -45.49 -43.55
N GLU A 149 -39.73 -46.82 -43.48
CA GLU A 149 -38.61 -47.50 -42.82
C GLU A 149 -37.28 -47.09 -43.46
N LYS A 150 -37.19 -47.17 -44.79
CA LYS A 150 -35.97 -46.80 -45.53
C LYS A 150 -35.62 -45.33 -45.33
N LYS A 151 -36.61 -44.44 -45.39
CA LYS A 151 -36.42 -42.99 -45.19
C LYS A 151 -35.97 -42.67 -43.76
N ALA A 152 -36.55 -43.33 -42.76
CA ALA A 152 -36.18 -43.15 -41.36
C ALA A 152 -34.79 -43.74 -41.06
N ALA A 153 -34.42 -44.88 -41.68
CA ALA A 153 -33.08 -45.45 -41.58
C ALA A 153 -32.01 -44.53 -42.19
N ASP A 154 -32.26 -43.97 -43.37
CA ASP A 154 -31.38 -42.97 -44.00
C ASP A 154 -31.28 -41.71 -43.13
N GLY A 155 -32.38 -41.29 -42.52
CA GLY A 155 -32.44 -40.19 -41.55
C GLY A 155 -31.60 -40.44 -40.30
N ALA A 156 -31.71 -41.64 -39.72
CA ALA A 156 -30.95 -42.05 -38.55
C ALA A 156 -29.45 -42.11 -38.84
N GLN A 157 -29.07 -42.63 -40.02
CA GLN A 157 -27.66 -42.64 -40.44
C GLN A 157 -27.09 -41.22 -40.61
N LYS A 158 -27.89 -40.29 -41.14
CA LYS A 158 -27.49 -38.87 -41.24
C LYS A 158 -27.35 -38.23 -39.86
N ALA A 159 -28.30 -38.47 -38.96
CA ALA A 159 -28.26 -37.96 -37.59
C ALA A 159 -27.05 -38.50 -36.82
N ALA A 160 -26.73 -39.80 -36.92
CA ALA A 160 -25.56 -40.39 -36.30
C ALA A 160 -24.24 -39.78 -36.80
N LYS A 161 -24.13 -39.49 -38.11
CA LYS A 161 -22.97 -38.78 -38.68
C LYS A 161 -22.87 -37.34 -38.15
N ALA A 162 -24.00 -36.64 -38.03
CA ALA A 162 -24.06 -35.30 -37.46
C ALA A 162 -23.66 -35.31 -35.97
N LEU A 163 -24.11 -36.31 -35.20
CA LEU A 163 -23.75 -36.48 -33.80
C LEU A 163 -22.25 -36.74 -33.61
N ASN A 164 -21.66 -37.65 -34.39
CA ASN A 164 -20.20 -37.87 -34.35
C ASN A 164 -19.41 -36.59 -34.66
N SER A 165 -19.88 -35.80 -35.64
CA SER A 165 -19.27 -34.52 -35.98
C SER A 165 -19.44 -33.48 -34.85
N ALA A 166 -20.60 -33.45 -34.21
CA ALA A 166 -20.89 -32.57 -33.07
C ALA A 166 -20.03 -32.94 -31.84
N MET A 167 -19.86 -34.23 -31.54
CA MET A 167 -19.00 -34.69 -30.45
C MET A 167 -17.53 -34.33 -30.67
N GLU A 168 -17.01 -34.50 -31.89
CA GLU A 168 -15.63 -34.09 -32.19
C GLU A 168 -15.46 -32.56 -32.14
N ASN A 169 -16.48 -31.80 -32.56
CA ASN A 169 -16.49 -30.35 -32.37
C ASN A 169 -16.53 -29.96 -30.89
N GLN A 170 -17.33 -30.64 -30.07
CA GLN A 170 -17.38 -30.43 -28.63
C GLN A 170 -16.01 -30.70 -27.99
N ARG A 171 -15.34 -31.78 -28.38
CA ARG A 171 -13.98 -32.08 -27.89
C ARG A 171 -13.00 -30.95 -28.22
N ARG A 172 -13.02 -30.43 -29.45
CA ARG A 172 -12.19 -29.29 -29.87
C ARG A 172 -12.53 -28.00 -29.14
N GLN A 173 -13.82 -27.70 -28.97
CA GLN A 173 -14.28 -26.55 -28.19
C GLN A 173 -13.91 -26.68 -26.71
N GLY A 174 -13.86 -27.89 -26.16
CA GLY A 174 -13.40 -28.16 -24.80
C GLY A 174 -11.98 -27.66 -24.54
N LEU A 175 -11.07 -27.82 -25.50
CA LEU A 175 -9.71 -27.28 -25.41
C LEU A 175 -9.71 -25.74 -25.44
N MET A 176 -10.52 -25.13 -26.29
CA MET A 176 -10.67 -23.67 -26.36
C MET A 176 -11.27 -23.11 -25.07
N ILE A 177 -12.28 -23.78 -24.51
CA ILE A 177 -12.91 -23.44 -23.23
C ILE A 177 -11.88 -23.48 -22.11
N ALA A 178 -11.07 -24.54 -22.04
CA ALA A 178 -10.01 -24.66 -21.03
C ALA A 178 -8.98 -23.54 -21.15
N ALA A 179 -8.54 -23.22 -22.37
CA ALA A 179 -7.61 -22.12 -22.61
C ALA A 179 -8.21 -20.75 -22.21
N MET A 180 -9.48 -20.50 -22.52
CA MET A 180 -10.17 -19.27 -22.10
C MET A 180 -10.30 -19.17 -20.58
N VAL A 181 -10.58 -20.28 -19.88
CA VAL A 181 -10.64 -20.28 -18.41
C VAL A 181 -9.27 -19.94 -17.81
N GLN A 182 -8.20 -20.56 -18.30
CA GLN A 182 -6.84 -20.27 -17.84
C GLN A 182 -6.43 -18.81 -18.09
N GLU A 183 -6.80 -18.27 -19.25
CA GLU A 183 -6.53 -16.86 -19.58
C GLU A 183 -7.32 -15.91 -18.67
N ILE A 184 -8.57 -16.23 -18.31
CA ILE A 184 -9.33 -15.48 -17.30
C ILE A 184 -8.63 -15.50 -15.94
N GLU A 185 -8.14 -16.65 -15.49
CA GLU A 185 -7.41 -16.78 -14.21
C GLU A 185 -6.12 -15.94 -14.21
N THR A 186 -5.43 -15.90 -15.36
CA THR A 186 -4.22 -15.07 -15.54
C THR A 186 -4.56 -13.59 -15.47
N ILE A 187 -5.62 -13.17 -16.16
CA ILE A 187 -6.11 -11.78 -16.11
C ILE A 187 -6.54 -11.40 -14.69
N ASP A 188 -7.23 -12.29 -13.97
CA ASP A 188 -7.65 -12.05 -12.59
C ASP A 188 -6.46 -11.82 -11.67
N THR A 189 -5.38 -12.61 -11.82
CA THR A 189 -4.12 -12.39 -11.09
C THR A 189 -3.54 -11.00 -11.39
N HIS A 190 -3.49 -10.58 -12.65
CA HIS A 190 -2.96 -9.26 -13.00
C HIS A 190 -3.86 -8.09 -12.55
N ILE A 191 -5.17 -8.30 -12.45
CA ILE A 191 -6.10 -7.31 -11.87
C ILE A 191 -5.81 -7.12 -10.37
N GLU A 192 -5.55 -8.21 -9.65
CA GLU A 192 -5.16 -8.17 -8.24
C GLU A 192 -3.82 -7.46 -8.05
N GLU A 193 -2.81 -7.80 -8.85
CA GLU A 193 -1.50 -7.13 -8.86
C GLU A 193 -1.63 -5.63 -9.08
N ALA A 194 -2.38 -5.22 -10.11
CA ALA A 194 -2.61 -3.80 -10.40
C ALA A 194 -3.32 -3.09 -9.23
N ALA A 195 -4.27 -3.75 -8.57
CA ALA A 195 -4.96 -3.19 -7.40
C ALA A 195 -4.01 -3.01 -6.21
N GLU A 196 -3.10 -3.96 -5.97
CA GLU A 196 -2.09 -3.85 -4.93
C GLU A 196 -1.11 -2.71 -5.18
N GLU A 197 -0.65 -2.55 -6.42
CA GLU A 197 0.28 -1.47 -6.78
C GLU A 197 -0.37 -0.08 -6.65
N ILE A 198 -1.65 0.05 -6.99
CA ILE A 198 -2.42 1.29 -6.71
C ILE A 198 -2.42 1.58 -5.21
N LEU A 199 -2.78 0.59 -4.38
CA LEU A 199 -2.83 0.77 -2.92
C LEU A 199 -1.46 1.12 -2.31
N LYS A 200 -0.38 0.55 -2.85
CA LYS A 200 0.99 0.90 -2.44
C LYS A 200 1.31 2.36 -2.78
N ALA A 201 1.03 2.79 -4.01
CA ALA A 201 1.24 4.17 -4.44
C ALA A 201 0.38 5.17 -3.64
N GLU A 202 -0.88 4.83 -3.35
CA GLU A 202 -1.77 5.64 -2.49
C GLU A 202 -1.20 5.81 -1.09
N ARG A 203 -0.72 4.74 -0.45
CA ARG A 203 -0.14 4.81 0.89
C ARG A 203 1.07 5.75 0.93
N PHE A 204 1.96 5.65 -0.06
CA PHE A 204 3.11 6.55 -0.13
C PHE A 204 2.70 8.00 -0.41
N ALA A 205 1.73 8.22 -1.29
CA ALA A 205 1.18 9.55 -1.55
C ALA A 205 0.57 10.16 -0.28
N VAL A 206 -0.16 9.37 0.51
CA VAL A 206 -0.74 9.81 1.80
C VAL A 206 0.34 10.18 2.80
N VAL A 207 1.43 9.42 2.90
CA VAL A 207 2.57 9.79 3.77
C VAL A 207 3.14 11.15 3.37
N VAL A 208 3.40 11.37 2.08
CA VAL A 208 3.91 12.65 1.59
C VAL A 208 2.91 13.80 1.83
N ALA A 209 1.61 13.54 1.70
CA ALA A 209 0.57 14.52 2.00
C ALA A 209 0.49 14.85 3.49
N LEU A 210 0.59 13.84 4.37
CA LEU A 210 0.60 14.01 5.82
C LEU A 210 1.78 14.90 6.24
N GLU A 211 2.99 14.58 5.79
CA GLU A 211 4.20 15.35 6.12
C GLU A 211 4.05 16.83 5.72
N ARG A 212 3.44 17.13 4.57
CA ARG A 212 3.14 18.52 4.17
C ARG A 212 2.11 19.19 5.07
N LEU A 213 1.09 18.47 5.49
CA LEU A 213 0.05 19.01 6.37
C LEU A 213 0.61 19.32 7.76
N GLU A 214 1.50 18.46 8.27
CA GLU A 214 2.23 18.71 9.52
C GLU A 214 3.10 19.98 9.43
N GLU A 215 3.75 20.21 8.29
CA GLU A 215 4.50 21.45 8.04
C GLU A 215 3.61 22.69 8.00
N GLN A 216 2.49 22.61 7.29
CA GLN A 216 1.53 23.71 7.20
C GLN A 216 0.90 24.01 8.56
N TRP A 217 0.61 22.97 9.35
CA TRP A 217 0.13 23.10 10.72
C TRP A 217 1.13 23.87 11.57
N ASP A 218 2.40 23.46 11.59
CA ASP A 218 3.44 24.11 12.39
C ASP A 218 3.72 25.56 11.94
N ALA A 219 3.68 25.83 10.64
CA ALA A 219 3.80 27.19 10.10
C ALA A 219 2.63 28.08 10.56
N SER A 220 1.40 27.59 10.41
CA SER A 220 0.19 28.29 10.85
C SER A 220 0.19 28.50 12.37
N LEU A 221 0.72 27.54 13.12
CA LEU A 221 0.82 27.62 14.56
C LEU A 221 1.78 28.74 14.98
N LYS A 222 2.91 28.91 14.29
CA LYS A 222 3.84 30.03 14.57
C LYS A 222 3.18 31.38 14.34
N GLU A 223 2.39 31.53 13.28
CA GLU A 223 1.62 32.75 13.03
C GLU A 223 0.57 33.00 14.12
N LEU A 224 -0.15 31.95 14.54
CA LEU A 224 -1.11 32.02 15.64
C LEU A 224 -0.44 32.43 16.96
N LEU A 225 0.75 31.89 17.24
CA LEU A 225 1.52 32.23 18.44
C LEU A 225 2.01 33.68 18.41
N ASP A 226 2.51 34.19 17.27
CA ASP A 226 2.90 35.60 17.10
C ASP A 226 1.70 36.53 17.34
N LEU A 227 0.57 36.25 16.70
CA LEU A 227 -0.66 37.01 16.88
C LEU A 227 -1.17 36.95 18.32
N GLY A 228 -1.17 35.76 18.92
CA GLY A 228 -1.56 35.53 20.31
C GLY A 228 -0.70 36.33 21.28
N ALA A 229 0.61 36.35 21.06
CA ALA A 229 1.58 37.08 21.88
C ALA A 229 1.40 38.61 21.75
N ARG A 230 1.13 39.14 20.55
CA ARG A 230 0.77 40.56 20.34
C ARG A 230 -0.53 40.94 21.06
N LEU A 231 -1.55 40.09 20.98
CA LEU A 231 -2.82 40.31 21.67
C LEU A 231 -2.63 40.31 23.19
N TYR A 232 -1.79 39.40 23.70
CA TYR A 232 -1.40 39.37 25.10
C TYR A 232 -0.66 40.66 25.50
N ALA A 233 0.28 41.14 24.67
CA ALA A 233 1.01 42.38 24.91
C ALA A 233 0.09 43.60 24.97
N ALA A 234 -0.92 43.67 24.09
CA ALA A 234 -1.94 44.73 24.14
C ALA A 234 -2.73 44.71 25.45
N LYS A 235 -3.21 43.53 25.87
CA LYS A 235 -3.92 43.37 27.15
C LYS A 235 -3.03 43.74 28.34
N ARG A 236 -1.74 43.37 28.29
CA ARG A 236 -0.72 43.73 29.29
C ARG A 236 -0.56 45.23 29.43
N TYR A 237 -0.38 45.96 28.32
CA TYR A 237 -0.30 47.43 28.34
C TYR A 237 -1.59 48.11 28.82
N MET A 238 -2.73 47.44 28.75
CA MET A 238 -4.00 47.91 29.34
C MET A 238 -4.22 47.51 30.81
N GLY A 239 -3.30 46.76 31.43
CA GLY A 239 -3.48 46.19 32.77
C GLY A 239 -4.54 45.10 32.87
N ARG A 240 -4.83 44.38 31.76
CA ARG A 240 -5.89 43.35 31.63
C ARG A 240 -5.33 41.93 31.48
N GLU A 241 -4.21 41.63 32.13
CA GLU A 241 -3.45 40.39 31.95
C GLU A 241 -4.23 39.11 32.33
N GLY A 242 -5.12 39.19 33.33
CA GLY A 242 -5.81 38.02 33.91
C GLY A 242 -6.87 37.33 33.05
N MET A 243 -7.10 37.74 31.79
CA MET A 243 -8.25 37.30 30.97
C MET A 243 -7.87 36.86 29.54
N ALA A 244 -6.61 36.53 29.27
CA ALA A 244 -6.17 36.15 27.94
C ALA A 244 -5.85 34.64 27.86
N PHE A 245 -6.48 33.94 26.92
CA PHE A 245 -6.08 32.59 26.48
C PHE A 245 -6.13 31.46 27.53
N HIS A 246 -6.96 31.58 28.56
CA HIS A 246 -7.18 30.51 29.52
C HIS A 246 -7.60 29.21 28.79
N ARG A 247 -6.80 28.14 28.90
CA ARG A 247 -6.86 26.85 28.16
C ARG A 247 -6.20 26.79 26.78
N PHE A 248 -5.41 27.79 26.39
CA PHE A 248 -4.60 27.67 25.19
C PHE A 248 -3.52 26.60 25.42
N HIS A 249 -3.58 25.54 24.62
CA HIS A 249 -2.60 24.47 24.60
C HIS A 249 -2.56 23.86 23.21
N VAL A 250 -1.39 23.89 22.58
CA VAL A 250 -1.17 23.41 21.21
C VAL A 250 0.21 22.76 21.09
N SER A 251 0.33 21.76 20.23
CA SER A 251 1.58 21.02 20.03
C SER A 251 2.05 21.15 18.58
N SER A 252 3.37 21.16 18.41
CA SER A 252 3.99 20.92 17.12
C SER A 252 3.69 19.49 16.65
N GLN A 253 3.50 19.30 15.35
CA GLN A 253 3.44 17.97 14.73
C GLN A 253 4.82 17.51 14.21
N LEU A 254 5.76 18.43 14.03
CA LEU A 254 7.13 18.12 13.58
C LEU A 254 8.10 17.88 14.73
N GLU A 255 7.87 18.51 15.89
CA GLU A 255 8.69 18.42 17.07
C GLU A 255 7.86 17.90 18.24
N SER A 256 7.91 16.57 18.43
CA SER A 256 7.07 15.83 19.40
C SER A 256 7.13 16.33 20.84
N HIS A 257 8.16 17.08 21.22
CA HIS A 257 8.32 17.63 22.57
C HIS A 257 7.99 19.12 22.67
N THR A 258 7.68 19.77 21.55
CA THR A 258 7.41 21.21 21.51
C THR A 258 5.91 21.46 21.66
N HIS A 259 5.57 22.09 22.78
CA HIS A 259 4.20 22.41 23.17
C HIS A 259 4.18 23.88 23.60
N TRP A 260 3.08 24.57 23.32
CA TRP A 260 2.89 25.95 23.73
C TRP A 260 1.60 26.09 24.53
N SER A 261 1.71 26.85 25.61
CA SER A 261 0.66 27.16 26.56
C SER A 261 0.38 28.66 26.61
N ASP A 262 -0.65 29.04 27.36
CA ASP A 262 -0.93 30.44 27.69
C ASP A 262 0.25 31.14 28.39
N SER A 263 1.01 30.39 29.19
CA SER A 263 2.22 30.88 29.85
C SER A 263 3.31 31.24 28.83
N ASP A 264 3.45 30.45 27.76
CA ASP A 264 4.42 30.73 26.69
C ASP A 264 4.03 31.99 25.91
N LEU A 265 2.72 32.17 25.61
CA LEU A 265 2.22 33.40 25.00
C LEU A 265 2.49 34.63 25.88
N ALA A 266 2.33 34.50 27.19
CA ALA A 266 2.63 35.59 28.14
C ALA A 266 4.12 35.95 28.09
N VAL A 267 5.01 34.97 28.06
CA VAL A 267 6.47 35.18 27.93
C VAL A 267 6.81 35.83 26.58
N MET A 268 6.26 35.31 25.49
CA MET A 268 6.47 35.87 24.14
C MET A 268 5.96 37.31 24.02
N SER A 269 4.90 37.67 24.76
CA SER A 269 4.33 39.02 24.75
C SER A 269 5.30 40.14 25.14
N TYR A 270 6.34 39.81 25.92
CA TYR A 270 7.36 40.78 26.33
C TYR A 270 8.30 41.19 25.19
N GLN A 271 8.29 40.47 24.07
CA GLN A 271 9.09 40.82 22.88
C GLN A 271 8.48 41.99 22.11
N TYR A 272 7.18 42.28 22.30
CA TYR A 272 6.50 43.37 21.61
C TYR A 272 6.49 44.65 22.43
N SER A 273 7.00 45.71 21.81
CA SER A 273 6.91 47.07 22.32
C SER A 273 5.51 47.67 22.09
N ILE A 274 5.21 48.74 22.82
CA ILE A 274 3.94 49.45 22.68
C ILE A 274 3.72 50.02 21.26
N ALA A 275 4.78 50.46 20.56
CA ALA A 275 4.68 50.94 19.19
C ALA A 275 4.22 49.82 18.24
N GLN A 276 4.81 48.63 18.35
CA GLN A 276 4.44 47.46 17.54
C GLN A 276 3.01 46.96 17.83
N VAL A 277 2.46 47.26 19.00
CA VAL A 277 1.07 46.94 19.37
C VAL A 277 0.08 47.98 18.83
N ILE A 278 0.49 49.25 18.72
CA ILE A 278 -0.37 50.33 18.22
C ILE A 278 -0.41 50.35 16.69
N ASP A 279 0.72 50.05 16.03
CA ASP A 279 0.85 50.05 14.56
C ASP A 279 0.30 48.76 13.92
N VAL A 280 -0.71 48.13 14.53
CA VAL A 280 -1.32 46.90 13.98
C VAL A 280 -2.16 47.28 12.75
N PRO A 281 -1.86 46.70 11.56
CA PRO A 281 -2.63 46.98 10.35
C PRO A 281 -4.07 46.50 10.49
N ALA A 282 -5.01 47.25 9.91
CA ALA A 282 -6.40 46.81 9.79
C ALA A 282 -6.48 45.57 8.90
N LEU A 283 -7.39 44.65 9.21
CA LEU A 283 -7.73 43.55 8.30
C LEU A 283 -8.49 44.15 7.11
N ASP A 284 -8.02 43.88 5.90
CA ASP A 284 -8.74 44.16 4.64
C ASP A 284 -9.96 43.25 4.47
#